data_AF-A0AAU4J854-F1
#
_entry.id   AF-A0AAU4J854-F1
#
_cell.length_a   1.000
_cell.length_b   1.000
_cell.length_c   1.000
_cell.angle_alpha   90.00
_cell.angle_beta   90.00
_cell.angle_gamma   90.00
#
_symmetry.space_group_name_H-M   'P 1'
#
loop_
_entity.id
_entity.type
_entity.pdbx_description
1 polymer ?
#
loop_
_entity_poly.entity_id
_entity_poly.type
_entity_poly.pdbx_seq_one_letter_code
_entity_poly.pdbx_strand_id
1 'polypeptide(L)'
;MSRRSKVLSGTLVASALLLASVGIGTVAAGADTPAPASSAGAAHPAHAVQAARVGHTMAVSNAASPEDPDGDGYIPAKPPVTGVTPSTAEPPHRYFHEFQANCAVSHTAPDDPIVFPQQPGKSHDHTFMGNTTTDANSTTASLDAGATTCLAPGDRSGYWMPTMYDGDRPVLPVGPQTIYYKAGVTDYTSVRPFPKGLRYVVASPMQSAQDFRDHPGFVEGWECGDSFFNVDFPADCPERQDVQVNIRFQAPSCWDGRNLDTPDHKSHMAYPVVNPGTNNNICPADHPVALPMIEFKMAFPVNGDLSQVRLASGASYSFHYDFFNAWDAPTLDAMVGHCIVGGLQCDARGYDQTHPEAGAALNEHYELP
;
A
#
# COMPACT_ATOMS: atom_id res chain seq x y z
N MET A 1 31.83 -33.29 -44.13
CA MET A 1 32.79 -32.61 -43.23
C MET A 1 31.98 -31.69 -42.33
N SER A 2 31.97 -31.72 -40.99
CA SER A 2 32.34 -32.65 -39.94
C SER A 2 31.49 -32.22 -38.73
N ARG A 3 30.72 -33.13 -38.13
CA ARG A 3 30.07 -32.92 -36.82
C ARG A 3 31.14 -32.99 -35.73
N ARG A 4 31.14 -32.06 -34.76
CA ARG A 4 31.67 -32.34 -33.42
C ARG A 4 30.81 -31.71 -32.34
N SER A 5 30.64 -32.49 -31.29
CA SER A 5 29.79 -32.32 -30.12
C SER A 5 30.64 -32.58 -28.88
N LYS A 6 30.15 -32.11 -27.72
CA LYS A 6 30.55 -32.38 -26.32
C LYS A 6 31.80 -31.59 -25.85
N VAL A 7 31.89 -31.13 -24.61
CA VAL A 7 31.80 -31.90 -23.35
C VAL A 7 31.43 -31.01 -22.14
N LEU A 8 30.55 -31.54 -21.26
CA LEU A 8 30.36 -31.12 -19.86
C LEU A 8 31.54 -31.59 -18.99
N SER A 9 31.98 -30.78 -18.05
CA SER A 9 32.79 -31.25 -16.92
C SER A 9 32.17 -30.79 -15.61
N GLY A 10 31.56 -31.75 -14.91
CA GLY A 10 31.34 -31.71 -13.46
C GLY A 10 32.20 -32.77 -12.80
N THR A 11 32.65 -32.48 -11.57
CA THR A 11 33.26 -33.30 -10.48
C THR A 11 34.36 -32.46 -9.80
N LEU A 12 34.58 -32.41 -8.48
CA LEU A 12 34.38 -33.39 -7.40
C LEU A 12 34.31 -32.68 -6.02
N VAL A 13 33.59 -33.31 -5.10
CA VAL A 13 33.50 -33.06 -3.65
C VAL A 13 34.66 -33.76 -2.93
N ALA A 14 35.22 -33.15 -1.86
CA ALA A 14 35.37 -33.74 -0.51
C ALA A 14 36.49 -33.10 0.36
N SER A 15 36.05 -32.48 1.45
CA SER A 15 36.42 -32.63 2.87
C SER A 15 37.88 -32.81 3.34
N ALA A 16 38.27 -32.02 4.36
CA ALA A 16 38.96 -32.51 5.56
C ALA A 16 38.80 -31.55 6.76
N LEU A 17 38.29 -32.10 7.88
CA LEU A 17 38.24 -31.58 9.26
C LEU A 17 39.52 -31.94 10.03
N LEU A 18 39.87 -31.18 11.09
CA LEU A 18 40.38 -31.57 12.44
C LEU A 18 41.07 -30.33 13.10
N LEU A 19 40.51 -29.71 14.17
CA LEU A 19 40.69 -29.96 15.64
C LEU A 19 42.12 -29.61 16.14
N ALA A 20 42.42 -28.99 17.29
CA ALA A 20 41.74 -28.51 18.52
C ALA A 20 42.73 -27.54 19.25
N SER A 21 42.34 -26.49 20.01
CA SER A 21 42.00 -26.39 21.45
C SER A 21 42.97 -25.54 22.32
N VAL A 22 42.39 -24.95 23.39
CA VAL A 22 42.92 -24.53 24.71
C VAL A 22 43.20 -23.03 24.97
N GLY A 23 42.59 -22.53 26.07
CA GLY A 23 43.00 -21.35 26.84
C GLY A 23 41.83 -20.68 27.58
N ILE A 24 41.22 -21.33 28.59
CA ILE A 24 41.29 -21.00 30.04
C ILE A 24 41.01 -19.52 30.36
N GLY A 25 39.88 -19.27 31.03
CA GLY A 25 39.55 -17.98 31.64
C GLY A 25 40.11 -17.82 33.05
N THR A 26 40.28 -16.55 33.45
CA THR A 26 40.44 -16.13 34.85
C THR A 26 39.66 -14.83 35.08
N VAL A 27 39.03 -14.76 36.24
CA VAL A 27 38.22 -13.65 36.75
C VAL A 27 39.09 -12.82 37.68
N ALA A 28 39.03 -11.48 37.62
CA ALA A 28 39.45 -10.62 38.73
C ALA A 28 38.69 -9.28 38.68
N ALA A 29 37.99 -8.98 39.77
CA ALA A 29 37.48 -7.66 40.11
C ALA A 29 38.52 -6.91 40.97
N GLY A 30 38.56 -5.58 40.88
CA GLY A 30 39.35 -4.72 41.76
C GLY A 30 39.12 -3.25 41.45
N ALA A 31 38.54 -2.53 42.42
CA ALA A 31 38.34 -1.09 42.42
C ALA A 31 39.64 -0.34 42.84
N ASP A 32 39.82 0.90 42.38
CA ASP A 32 40.10 2.09 43.22
C ASP A 32 40.53 3.32 42.38
N THR A 33 39.88 4.45 42.67
CA THR A 33 40.14 5.87 42.28
C THR A 33 41.41 6.45 42.97
N PRO A 34 41.89 7.74 42.83
CA PRO A 34 41.32 8.94 42.18
C PRO A 34 42.29 9.97 41.45
N ALA A 35 41.66 10.98 40.78
CA ALA A 35 42.06 12.40 40.55
C ALA A 35 43.20 12.76 39.55
N PRO A 36 43.29 14.01 38.98
CA PRO A 36 42.61 15.27 39.35
C PRO A 36 41.99 16.12 38.20
N ALA A 37 41.35 17.22 38.61
CA ALA A 37 40.59 18.18 37.81
C ALA A 37 41.44 19.26 37.10
N SER A 38 40.97 19.71 35.93
CA SER A 38 41.06 21.06 35.33
C SER A 38 40.50 20.95 33.90
N SER A 39 39.82 21.89 33.24
CA SER A 39 39.49 23.30 33.47
C SER A 39 38.31 23.64 32.54
N ALA A 40 37.53 24.66 32.90
CA ALA A 40 36.40 25.15 32.14
C ALA A 40 36.83 25.78 30.79
N GLY A 41 36.10 25.47 29.72
CA GLY A 41 36.22 26.09 28.40
C GLY A 41 34.84 26.30 27.77
N ALA A 42 34.48 27.57 27.63
CA ALA A 42 33.35 28.20 26.94
C ALA A 42 32.39 27.34 26.10
N ALA A 43 31.10 27.36 26.49
CA ALA A 43 29.98 26.89 25.68
C ALA A 43 29.62 27.91 24.59
N HIS A 44 29.62 27.47 23.32
CA HIS A 44 28.84 28.10 22.26
C HIS A 44 27.41 27.55 22.30
N PRO A 45 26.35 28.38 22.17
CA PRO A 45 25.00 27.85 22.08
C PRO A 45 24.81 27.25 20.68
N ALA A 46 24.81 25.93 20.59
CA ALA A 46 24.18 25.26 19.46
C ALA A 46 22.67 25.48 19.60
N HIS A 47 22.08 26.26 18.70
CA HIS A 47 20.64 26.32 18.52
C HIS A 47 20.17 24.96 17.97
N ALA A 48 20.02 23.98 18.85
CA ALA A 48 19.19 22.82 18.59
C ALA A 48 17.74 23.29 18.70
N VAL A 49 17.11 23.54 17.56
CA VAL A 49 15.65 23.59 17.49
C VAL A 49 15.16 22.17 17.71
N GLN A 50 15.04 21.77 18.97
CA GLN A 50 14.22 20.63 19.35
C GLN A 50 12.78 21.05 19.14
N ALA A 51 12.27 20.86 17.92
CA ALA A 51 10.84 20.84 17.68
C ALA A 51 10.28 19.70 18.54
N ALA A 52 9.63 20.06 19.65
CA ALA A 52 8.87 19.11 20.43
C ALA A 52 7.87 18.44 19.49
N ARG A 53 8.02 17.13 19.28
CA ARG A 53 7.01 16.31 18.59
C ARG A 53 5.77 16.30 19.48
N VAL A 54 4.90 17.28 19.25
CA VAL A 54 3.54 17.30 19.82
C VAL A 54 2.87 16.03 19.29
N GLY A 55 2.40 15.17 20.18
CA GLY A 55 1.60 14.01 19.80
C GLY A 55 0.43 14.49 18.96
N HIS A 56 0.44 14.21 17.66
CA HIS A 56 -0.68 14.49 16.78
C HIS A 56 -1.86 13.67 17.30
N THR A 57 -2.96 14.32 17.65
CA THR A 57 -4.25 13.65 17.91
C THR A 57 -5.10 13.90 16.68
N MET A 58 -5.64 12.83 16.08
CA MET A 58 -6.60 13.00 14.98
C MET A 58 -7.83 13.71 15.54
N ALA A 59 -8.20 14.82 14.91
CA ALA A 59 -9.45 15.49 15.25
C ALA A 59 -10.60 14.52 14.94
N VAL A 60 -11.59 14.47 15.84
CA VAL A 60 -12.81 13.69 15.58
C VAL A 60 -13.68 14.49 14.60
N SER A 61 -14.23 13.81 13.59
CA SER A 61 -15.22 14.40 12.69
C SER A 61 -16.42 14.92 13.48
N ASN A 62 -16.98 16.07 13.08
CA ASN A 62 -18.23 16.58 13.63
C ASN A 62 -19.45 16.35 12.71
N ALA A 63 -19.26 15.62 11.60
CA ALA A 63 -20.29 15.28 10.65
C ALA A 63 -20.27 13.78 10.33
N ALA A 64 -21.45 13.20 10.16
CA ALA A 64 -21.61 11.85 9.63
C ALA A 64 -21.47 11.85 8.10
N SER A 65 -21.17 10.68 7.53
CA SER A 65 -21.23 10.49 6.09
C SER A 65 -22.67 10.73 5.58
N PRO A 66 -22.87 11.36 4.40
CA PRO A 66 -24.20 11.43 3.78
C PRO A 66 -24.84 10.06 3.52
N GLU A 67 -24.02 9.00 3.48
CA GLU A 67 -24.45 7.61 3.27
C GLU A 67 -24.66 6.84 4.57
N ASP A 68 -24.48 7.51 5.71
CA ASP A 68 -24.80 7.07 7.07
C ASP A 68 -25.92 7.97 7.65
N PRO A 69 -27.20 7.66 7.35
CA PRO A 69 -28.32 8.53 7.71
C PRO A 69 -28.71 8.48 9.20
N ASP A 70 -28.31 7.45 9.94
CA ASP A 70 -28.57 7.35 11.39
C ASP A 70 -27.39 7.84 12.24
N GLY A 71 -26.21 8.03 11.63
CA GLY A 71 -25.06 8.70 12.22
C GLY A 71 -24.31 7.82 13.21
N ASP A 72 -24.47 6.49 13.12
CA ASP A 72 -23.78 5.55 14.00
C ASP A 72 -22.36 5.18 13.52
N GLY A 73 -21.97 5.68 12.34
CA GLY A 73 -20.68 5.48 11.69
C GLY A 73 -20.60 4.20 10.86
N TYR A 74 -21.66 3.40 10.77
CA TYR A 74 -21.71 2.19 9.93
C TYR A 74 -22.43 2.47 8.62
N ILE A 75 -21.81 2.09 7.51
CA ILE A 75 -22.46 2.12 6.20
C ILE A 75 -22.71 0.68 5.76
N PRO A 76 -23.93 0.14 5.89
CA PRO A 76 -24.19 -1.26 5.54
C PRO A 76 -24.22 -1.48 4.02
N ALA A 77 -23.64 -2.58 3.57
CA ALA A 77 -23.73 -3.06 2.20
C ALA A 77 -25.15 -3.54 1.88
N LYS A 78 -25.59 -3.26 0.65
CA LYS A 78 -26.93 -3.59 0.16
C LYS A 78 -26.86 -4.24 -1.22
N PRO A 79 -27.07 -5.56 -1.34
CA PRO A 79 -27.25 -6.53 -0.24
C PRO A 79 -25.92 -6.85 0.47
N PRO A 80 -25.97 -7.32 1.74
CA PRO A 80 -24.80 -7.91 2.38
C PRO A 80 -24.48 -9.29 1.77
N VAL A 81 -23.23 -9.70 1.89
CA VAL A 81 -22.72 -11.03 1.57
C VAL A 81 -22.70 -11.87 2.85
N THR A 82 -23.63 -12.82 2.95
CA THR A 82 -23.78 -13.66 4.15
C THR A 82 -23.53 -15.14 3.85
N GLY A 83 -23.20 -15.93 4.88
CA GLY A 83 -23.07 -17.38 4.77
C GLY A 83 -21.81 -17.84 4.01
N VAL A 84 -20.80 -16.97 3.91
CA VAL A 84 -19.51 -17.31 3.32
C VAL A 84 -18.61 -17.92 4.39
N THR A 85 -17.98 -19.03 4.05
CA THR A 85 -16.86 -19.60 4.81
C THR A 85 -15.58 -19.27 4.04
N PRO A 86 -14.49 -18.81 4.69
CA PRO A 86 -13.24 -18.57 4.01
C PRO A 86 -12.78 -19.81 3.24
N SER A 87 -12.39 -19.64 1.97
CA SER A 87 -11.88 -20.76 1.20
C SER A 87 -10.51 -21.19 1.70
N THR A 88 -10.31 -22.50 1.80
CA THR A 88 -9.01 -23.13 2.07
C THR A 88 -8.53 -23.96 0.89
N ALA A 89 -9.12 -23.78 -0.30
CA ALA A 89 -8.71 -24.50 -1.49
C ALA A 89 -7.32 -24.05 -1.96
N GLU A 90 -6.66 -24.93 -2.71
CA GLU A 90 -5.39 -24.64 -3.37
C GLU A 90 -5.56 -24.86 -4.87
N PRO A 91 -5.99 -23.83 -5.63
CA PRO A 91 -6.05 -23.93 -7.08
C PRO A 91 -4.66 -24.18 -7.69
N PRO A 92 -4.58 -24.66 -8.94
CA PRO A 92 -3.31 -24.82 -9.65
C PRO A 92 -2.50 -23.53 -9.61
N HIS A 93 -1.19 -23.67 -9.38
CA HIS A 93 -0.29 -22.53 -9.27
C HIS A 93 -0.30 -21.67 -10.53
N ARG A 94 -0.57 -20.38 -10.35
CA ARG A 94 -0.43 -19.33 -11.35
C ARG A 94 0.43 -18.24 -10.75
N TYR A 95 1.47 -17.84 -11.48
CA TYR A 95 2.47 -16.91 -10.95
C TYR A 95 1.87 -15.52 -10.69
N PHE A 96 0.90 -15.12 -11.52
CA PHE A 96 0.17 -13.87 -11.40
C PHE A 96 -1.33 -14.13 -11.31
N HIS A 97 -2.03 -13.18 -10.69
CA HIS A 97 -3.48 -13.16 -10.48
C HIS A 97 -3.83 -11.72 -10.13
N GLU A 98 -3.59 -10.82 -11.09
CA GLU A 98 -3.60 -9.38 -10.88
C GLU A 98 -4.00 -8.60 -12.13
N PHE A 99 -4.47 -7.37 -11.92
CA PHE A 99 -4.55 -6.34 -12.95
C PHE A 99 -4.11 -4.98 -12.42
N GLN A 100 -3.84 -4.04 -13.32
CA GLN A 100 -3.37 -2.68 -12.99
C GLN A 100 -4.43 -1.65 -13.39
N ALA A 101 -4.94 -0.84 -12.47
CA ALA A 101 -5.90 0.21 -12.82
C ALA A 101 -5.25 1.38 -13.58
N ASN A 102 -3.99 1.70 -13.24
CA ASN A 102 -3.17 2.76 -13.83
C ASN A 102 -3.89 4.13 -13.90
N CYS A 103 -3.76 4.93 -12.85
CA CYS A 103 -4.45 6.21 -12.72
C CYS A 103 -3.45 7.36 -12.54
N ALA A 104 -3.72 8.51 -13.14
CA ALA A 104 -2.88 9.70 -12.96
C ALA A 104 -3.39 10.57 -11.79
N VAL A 105 -2.54 11.49 -11.32
CA VAL A 105 -2.97 12.52 -10.36
C VAL A 105 -4.04 13.40 -11.00
N SER A 106 -5.14 13.65 -10.28
CA SER A 106 -6.20 14.58 -10.69
C SER A 106 -5.96 15.97 -10.10
N HIS A 107 -5.77 16.06 -8.78
CA HIS A 107 -5.53 17.31 -8.05
C HIS A 107 -4.97 17.03 -6.64
N THR A 108 -4.69 18.09 -5.88
CA THR A 108 -4.48 18.00 -4.43
C THR A 108 -5.51 18.83 -3.69
N ALA A 109 -5.90 18.40 -2.50
CA ALA A 109 -6.75 19.17 -1.59
C ALA A 109 -6.60 18.69 -0.13
N PRO A 110 -6.79 19.58 0.87
CA PRO A 110 -6.87 19.22 2.28
C PRO A 110 -8.22 18.59 2.70
N ASP A 111 -8.71 17.67 1.89
CA ASP A 111 -10.02 17.06 1.99
C ASP A 111 -9.92 15.55 2.27
N ASP A 112 -10.92 14.99 2.94
CA ASP A 112 -11.04 13.55 3.14
C ASP A 112 -12.51 13.17 3.34
N PRO A 113 -13.20 12.62 2.33
CA PRO A 113 -14.62 12.26 2.44
C PRO A 113 -14.88 11.04 3.34
N ILE A 114 -13.87 10.25 3.70
CA ILE A 114 -14.01 9.11 4.59
C ILE A 114 -13.89 9.60 6.04
N VAL A 115 -12.78 10.27 6.37
CA VAL A 115 -12.45 10.66 7.75
C VAL A 115 -13.14 11.97 8.16
N PHE A 116 -13.30 12.92 7.24
CA PHE A 116 -13.90 14.23 7.50
C PHE A 116 -15.02 14.55 6.47
N PRO A 117 -16.07 13.72 6.39
CA PRO A 117 -17.15 13.94 5.44
C PRO A 117 -17.78 15.32 5.67
N GLN A 118 -18.09 16.00 4.55
CA GLN A 118 -18.72 17.33 4.50
C GLN A 118 -17.94 18.44 5.23
N GLN A 119 -16.64 18.25 5.46
CA GLN A 119 -15.77 19.22 6.12
C GLN A 119 -14.55 19.57 5.24
N PRO A 120 -14.72 20.40 4.19
CA PRO A 120 -13.62 20.82 3.34
C PRO A 120 -12.49 21.50 4.13
N GLY A 121 -11.25 21.19 3.77
CA GLY A 121 -10.04 21.74 4.39
C GLY A 121 -9.75 21.23 5.81
N LYS A 122 -10.45 20.19 6.26
CA LYS A 122 -10.28 19.66 7.62
C LYS A 122 -9.14 18.64 7.73
N SER A 123 -8.75 18.01 6.63
CA SER A 123 -7.65 17.06 6.60
C SER A 123 -6.30 17.77 6.36
N HIS A 124 -5.22 17.00 6.39
CA HIS A 124 -3.98 17.42 5.74
C HIS A 124 -4.13 17.28 4.21
N ASP A 125 -3.21 17.87 3.45
CA ASP A 125 -3.25 17.85 1.99
C ASP A 125 -3.05 16.43 1.43
N HIS A 126 -3.98 16.00 0.59
CA HIS A 126 -3.93 14.71 -0.09
C HIS A 126 -3.73 14.90 -1.59
N THR A 127 -2.98 14.00 -2.20
CA THR A 127 -2.88 13.85 -3.65
C THR A 127 -3.94 12.86 -4.11
N PHE A 128 -4.91 13.34 -4.88
CA PHE A 128 -6.02 12.55 -5.40
C PHE A 128 -5.71 11.98 -6.78
N MET A 129 -6.17 10.77 -7.02
CA MET A 129 -5.97 10.00 -8.25
C MET A 129 -7.25 9.24 -8.62
N GLY A 130 -7.37 8.88 -9.90
CA GLY A 130 -8.56 8.25 -10.45
C GLY A 130 -9.69 9.26 -10.61
N ASN A 131 -10.71 9.20 -9.76
CA ASN A 131 -11.83 10.13 -9.85
C ASN A 131 -11.37 11.60 -9.76
N THR A 132 -11.85 12.40 -10.72
CA THR A 132 -11.48 13.82 -10.89
C THR A 132 -12.29 14.78 -10.04
N THR A 133 -13.33 14.29 -9.35
CA THR A 133 -14.26 15.08 -8.54
C THR A 133 -14.23 14.69 -7.07
N THR A 134 -13.30 13.84 -6.63
CA THR A 134 -13.15 13.49 -5.21
C THR A 134 -12.87 14.75 -4.39
N ASP A 135 -13.64 14.98 -3.35
CA ASP A 135 -13.54 16.11 -2.42
C ASP A 135 -14.17 15.71 -1.07
N ALA A 136 -14.20 16.61 -0.09
CA ALA A 136 -14.80 16.32 1.22
C ALA A 136 -16.31 16.00 1.17
N ASN A 137 -17.03 16.31 0.09
CA ASN A 137 -18.47 16.07 -0.06
C ASN A 137 -18.77 14.77 -0.84
N SER A 138 -17.74 14.02 -1.21
CA SER A 138 -17.90 12.88 -2.09
C SER A 138 -18.70 11.76 -1.46
N THR A 139 -19.56 11.15 -2.27
CA THR A 139 -20.42 10.01 -1.97
C THR A 139 -20.27 8.98 -3.08
N THR A 140 -20.75 7.76 -2.88
CA THR A 140 -20.74 6.74 -3.95
C THR A 140 -21.41 7.27 -5.24
N ALA A 141 -22.52 7.99 -5.11
CA ALA A 141 -23.26 8.53 -6.25
C ALA A 141 -22.53 9.68 -6.96
N SER A 142 -21.88 10.59 -6.21
CA SER A 142 -21.13 11.69 -6.82
C SER A 142 -19.88 11.18 -7.54
N LEU A 143 -19.18 10.20 -6.95
CA LEU A 143 -18.04 9.57 -7.60
C LEU A 143 -18.47 8.79 -8.85
N ASP A 144 -19.56 8.03 -8.80
CA ASP A 144 -20.07 7.29 -9.96
C ASP A 144 -20.49 8.21 -11.13
N ALA A 145 -20.87 9.44 -10.85
CA ALA A 145 -21.17 10.46 -11.87
C ALA A 145 -19.93 11.23 -12.36
N GLY A 146 -18.79 11.09 -11.69
CA GLY A 146 -17.55 11.80 -11.99
C GLY A 146 -16.76 11.20 -13.17
N ALA A 147 -15.85 12.01 -13.72
CA ALA A 147 -14.85 11.54 -14.68
C ALA A 147 -13.63 10.95 -13.95
N THR A 148 -12.78 10.22 -14.66
CA THR A 148 -11.59 9.55 -14.10
C THR A 148 -10.32 9.83 -14.90
N THR A 149 -9.18 9.76 -14.23
CA THR A 149 -7.83 9.74 -14.83
C THR A 149 -7.27 8.33 -14.99
N CYS A 150 -8.00 7.30 -14.57
CA CYS A 150 -7.64 5.90 -14.81
C CYS A 150 -7.76 5.54 -16.29
N LEU A 151 -6.96 4.57 -16.75
CA LEU A 151 -7.00 4.13 -18.14
C LEU A 151 -8.34 3.49 -18.52
N ALA A 152 -8.96 2.76 -17.60
CA ALA A 152 -10.32 2.23 -17.77
C ALA A 152 -11.36 3.29 -17.37
N PRO A 153 -12.23 3.77 -18.27
CA PRO A 153 -13.27 4.74 -17.95
C PRO A 153 -14.31 4.24 -16.94
N GLY A 154 -14.41 2.90 -16.80
CA GLY A 154 -15.23 2.25 -15.78
C GLY A 154 -14.69 2.41 -14.36
N ASP A 155 -13.42 2.75 -14.16
CA ASP A 155 -12.88 3.02 -12.82
C ASP A 155 -13.11 4.48 -12.42
N ARG A 156 -14.23 4.74 -11.75
CA ARG A 156 -14.53 6.06 -11.17
C ARG A 156 -14.19 6.14 -9.68
N SER A 157 -13.34 5.26 -9.18
CA SER A 157 -12.97 5.21 -7.77
C SER A 157 -12.05 6.36 -7.36
N GLY A 158 -12.16 6.76 -6.11
CA GLY A 158 -11.21 7.68 -5.49
C GLY A 158 -10.04 6.91 -4.87
N TYR A 159 -8.83 7.37 -5.16
CA TYR A 159 -7.59 6.89 -4.56
C TYR A 159 -6.81 8.12 -4.08
N TRP A 160 -6.42 8.18 -2.81
CA TRP A 160 -5.61 9.30 -2.34
C TRP A 160 -4.63 8.91 -1.25
N MET A 161 -3.61 9.72 -1.10
CA MET A 161 -2.53 9.56 -0.12
C MET A 161 -2.02 10.95 0.28
N PRO A 162 -1.32 11.10 1.41
CA PRO A 162 -0.71 12.37 1.81
C PRO A 162 0.17 12.94 0.71
N THR A 163 -0.01 14.21 0.38
CA THR A 163 0.84 14.87 -0.62
C THR A 163 2.28 14.91 -0.12
N MET A 164 3.22 14.48 -0.96
CA MET A 164 4.64 14.62 -0.68
C MET A 164 5.07 16.07 -0.96
N TYR A 165 5.93 16.61 -0.12
CA TYR A 165 6.53 17.92 -0.27
C TYR A 165 8.05 17.81 -0.21
N ASP A 166 8.72 18.66 -0.98
CA ASP A 166 10.13 19.00 -0.86
C ASP A 166 10.20 20.47 -0.41
N GLY A 167 10.40 20.69 0.89
CA GLY A 167 10.16 21.97 1.54
C GLY A 167 8.69 22.36 1.50
N ASP A 168 8.37 23.44 0.78
CA ASP A 168 7.00 23.92 0.55
C ASP A 168 6.45 23.57 -0.84
N ARG A 169 7.26 22.91 -1.68
CA ARG A 169 6.86 22.54 -3.04
C ARG A 169 6.23 21.15 -3.04
N PRO A 170 4.99 20.99 -3.55
CA PRO A 170 4.41 19.67 -3.70
C PRO A 170 5.18 18.86 -4.75
N VAL A 171 5.41 17.59 -4.45
CA VAL A 171 6.02 16.59 -5.32
C VAL A 171 4.94 15.58 -5.67
N LEU A 172 4.39 15.71 -6.88
CA LEU A 172 3.30 14.86 -7.36
C LEU A 172 3.86 13.77 -8.28
N PRO A 173 3.33 12.53 -8.19
CA PRO A 173 3.59 11.52 -9.21
C PRO A 173 3.22 12.03 -10.60
N VAL A 174 4.00 11.63 -11.61
CA VAL A 174 3.85 12.10 -13.00
C VAL A 174 3.32 10.97 -13.88
N GLY A 175 2.22 11.25 -14.58
CA GLY A 175 1.54 10.26 -15.42
C GLY A 175 0.81 9.19 -14.60
N PRO A 176 0.28 8.15 -15.27
CA PRO A 176 -0.40 7.05 -14.59
C PRO A 176 0.55 6.31 -13.64
N GLN A 177 0.14 6.19 -12.38
CA GLN A 177 0.81 5.34 -11.40
C GLN A 177 0.11 4.00 -11.30
N THR A 178 0.87 2.96 -10.96
CA THR A 178 0.32 1.62 -10.89
C THR A 178 -0.38 1.41 -9.55
N ILE A 179 -1.70 1.21 -9.65
CA ILE A 179 -2.53 0.72 -8.56
C ILE A 179 -2.88 -0.71 -8.93
N TYR A 180 -2.27 -1.68 -8.24
CA TYR A 180 -2.54 -3.09 -8.50
C TYR A 180 -3.77 -3.56 -7.76
N TYR A 181 -4.50 -4.45 -8.40
CA TYR A 181 -5.52 -5.30 -7.82
C TYR A 181 -5.02 -6.73 -7.89
N LYS A 182 -4.67 -7.34 -6.75
CA LYS A 182 -4.07 -8.67 -6.67
C LYS A 182 -4.92 -9.61 -5.80
N ALA A 183 -4.78 -10.92 -5.93
CA ALA A 183 -5.23 -11.81 -4.86
C ALA A 183 -4.30 -11.69 -3.63
N GLY A 184 -4.87 -11.47 -2.44
CA GLY A 184 -4.15 -11.57 -1.17
C GLY A 184 -4.21 -12.96 -0.52
N VAL A 185 -5.14 -13.80 -0.98
CA VAL A 185 -5.37 -15.18 -0.49
C VAL A 185 -4.82 -16.20 -1.48
N THR A 186 -4.50 -17.40 -0.99
CA THR A 186 -4.00 -18.50 -1.83
C THR A 186 -5.05 -18.99 -2.84
N ASP A 187 -6.32 -19.07 -2.42
CA ASP A 187 -7.41 -19.36 -3.35
C ASP A 187 -7.82 -18.08 -4.11
N TYR A 188 -7.04 -17.70 -5.11
CA TYR A 188 -7.34 -16.58 -5.99
C TYR A 188 -8.67 -16.74 -6.74
N THR A 189 -9.21 -17.96 -6.86
CA THR A 189 -10.49 -18.21 -7.52
C THR A 189 -11.70 -17.87 -6.64
N SER A 190 -11.47 -17.63 -5.34
CA SER A 190 -12.50 -17.20 -4.39
C SER A 190 -12.71 -15.68 -4.33
N VAL A 191 -11.82 -14.90 -4.97
CA VAL A 191 -11.84 -13.44 -4.96
C VAL A 191 -13.07 -12.92 -5.69
N ARG A 192 -13.75 -11.94 -5.09
CA ARG A 192 -14.95 -11.29 -5.63
C ARG A 192 -14.69 -9.81 -5.92
N PRO A 193 -15.40 -9.17 -6.86
CA PRO A 193 -15.29 -7.73 -7.04
C PRO A 193 -15.71 -6.96 -5.79
N PHE A 194 -15.11 -5.79 -5.58
CA PHE A 194 -15.50 -4.88 -4.50
C PHE A 194 -16.98 -4.48 -4.62
N PRO A 195 -17.75 -4.49 -3.52
CA PRO A 195 -19.08 -3.90 -3.54
C PRO A 195 -18.96 -2.39 -3.77
N LYS A 196 -19.84 -1.84 -4.61
CA LYS A 196 -19.88 -0.39 -4.90
C LYS A 196 -20.00 0.38 -3.59
N GLY A 197 -19.18 1.42 -3.43
CA GLY A 197 -19.18 2.27 -2.25
C GLY A 197 -18.33 1.78 -1.07
N LEU A 198 -17.70 0.59 -1.15
CA LEU A 198 -16.71 0.16 -0.16
C LEU A 198 -15.63 1.23 -0.01
N ARG A 199 -15.29 1.60 1.22
CA ARG A 199 -14.26 2.60 1.50
C ARG A 199 -13.52 2.28 2.78
N TYR A 200 -12.22 2.54 2.80
CA TYR A 200 -11.40 2.30 3.98
C TYR A 200 -10.08 3.09 3.91
N VAL A 201 -9.48 3.27 5.09
CA VAL A 201 -8.16 3.87 5.26
C VAL A 201 -7.13 2.77 5.52
N VAL A 202 -5.99 2.78 4.83
CA VAL A 202 -4.88 1.85 5.02
C VAL A 202 -3.78 2.50 5.87
N ALA A 203 -3.23 1.80 6.87
CA ALA A 203 -2.24 2.36 7.82
C ALA A 203 -2.75 3.61 8.58
N SER A 204 -1.87 4.47 9.10
CA SER A 204 -2.31 5.63 9.90
C SER A 204 -1.32 6.79 9.84
N PRO A 205 -1.79 8.06 9.80
CA PRO A 205 -0.92 9.23 9.93
C PRO A 205 -0.23 9.32 11.29
N MET A 206 -0.75 8.62 12.30
CA MET A 206 -0.21 8.62 13.67
C MET A 206 0.73 7.44 13.97
N GLN A 207 0.97 6.54 13.00
CA GLN A 207 1.78 5.35 13.25
C GLN A 207 3.23 5.72 13.56
N SER A 208 3.88 4.95 14.44
CA SER A 208 5.30 5.10 14.67
C SER A 208 6.13 4.49 13.53
N ALA A 209 7.41 4.80 13.49
CA ALA A 209 8.36 4.16 12.57
C ALA A 209 8.35 2.62 12.69
N GLN A 210 8.18 2.10 13.92
CA GLN A 210 8.09 0.66 14.16
C GLN A 210 6.77 0.09 13.63
N ASP A 211 5.64 0.77 13.89
CA ASP A 211 4.33 0.34 13.39
C ASP A 211 4.29 0.30 11.86
N PHE A 212 4.90 1.30 11.20
CA PHE A 212 5.02 1.31 9.74
C PHE A 212 5.85 0.12 9.23
N ARG A 213 6.99 -0.17 9.87
CA ARG A 213 7.87 -1.28 9.49
C ARG A 213 7.21 -2.65 9.68
N ASP A 214 6.44 -2.80 10.75
CA ASP A 214 5.79 -4.05 11.10
C ASP A 214 4.38 -4.18 10.49
N HIS A 215 3.92 -3.16 9.75
CA HIS A 215 2.59 -3.16 9.15
C HIS A 215 2.45 -4.35 8.18
N PRO A 216 1.36 -5.13 8.20
CA PRO A 216 1.15 -6.25 7.27
C PRO A 216 1.17 -5.84 5.79
N GLY A 217 0.90 -4.57 5.51
CA GLY A 217 0.94 -3.98 4.18
C GLY A 217 2.31 -3.46 3.73
N PHE A 218 3.33 -3.51 4.59
CA PHE A 218 4.69 -3.10 4.27
C PHE A 218 5.32 -4.09 3.29
N VAL A 219 5.78 -3.61 2.13
CA VAL A 219 6.45 -4.47 1.14
C VAL A 219 7.97 -4.29 1.22
N GLU A 220 8.46 -3.11 0.86
CA GLU A 220 9.89 -2.79 0.77
C GLU A 220 10.21 -1.40 1.33
N GLY A 221 9.24 -0.72 1.97
CA GLY A 221 9.42 0.63 2.50
C GLY A 221 9.65 1.69 1.42
N TRP A 222 10.40 2.74 1.77
CA TRP A 222 10.81 3.79 0.84
C TRP A 222 12.06 3.37 0.07
N GLU A 223 12.03 3.64 -1.24
CA GLU A 223 13.08 3.27 -2.16
C GLU A 223 13.58 4.49 -2.92
N CYS A 224 14.90 4.57 -3.19
CA CYS A 224 15.48 5.59 -4.05
C CYS A 224 16.78 5.09 -4.67
N GLY A 225 16.78 4.84 -5.99
CA GLY A 225 17.91 4.19 -6.67
C GLY A 225 18.18 2.80 -6.10
N ASP A 226 19.39 2.56 -5.61
CA ASP A 226 19.79 1.28 -4.99
C ASP A 226 19.49 1.22 -3.48
N SER A 227 18.81 2.22 -2.91
CA SER A 227 18.37 2.25 -1.52
C SER A 227 16.95 1.69 -1.39
N PHE A 228 16.74 0.72 -0.51
CA PHE A 228 15.47 -0.01 -0.32
C PHE A 228 15.33 -0.48 1.14
N PHE A 229 14.14 -0.96 1.54
CA PHE A 229 13.78 -1.31 2.94
C PHE A 229 13.86 -0.15 3.94
N ASN A 230 13.72 1.10 3.48
CA ASN A 230 13.80 2.26 4.38
C ASN A 230 12.46 2.55 5.05
N VAL A 231 12.50 2.80 6.37
CA VAL A 231 11.34 3.29 7.14
C VAL A 231 11.22 4.80 7.03
N ASP A 232 12.36 5.49 7.16
CA ASP A 232 12.47 6.91 6.88
C ASP A 232 12.80 7.16 5.40
N PHE A 233 12.55 8.38 4.89
CA PHE A 233 13.14 8.76 3.60
C PHE A 233 14.67 8.64 3.70
N PRO A 234 15.34 8.02 2.71
CA PRO A 234 16.80 7.99 2.71
C PRO A 234 17.35 9.42 2.67
N ALA A 235 18.41 9.71 3.42
CA ALA A 235 18.95 11.07 3.52
C ALA A 235 19.48 11.59 2.18
N ASP A 236 20.07 10.71 1.38
CA ASP A 236 20.61 11.00 0.06
C ASP A 236 20.01 10.03 -0.97
N CYS A 237 19.72 10.54 -2.15
CA CYS A 237 19.30 9.76 -3.30
C CYS A 237 20.10 10.14 -4.55
N PRO A 238 20.49 9.20 -5.43
CA PRO A 238 21.27 9.53 -6.62
C PRO A 238 20.61 10.64 -7.47
N GLU A 239 21.32 11.74 -7.68
CA GLU A 239 20.83 12.90 -8.44
C GLU A 239 20.91 12.65 -9.95
N ARG A 240 19.92 11.91 -10.48
CA ARG A 240 19.77 11.62 -11.92
C ARG A 240 18.32 11.68 -12.34
N GLN A 241 18.06 12.03 -13.59
CA GLN A 241 16.69 12.19 -14.12
C GLN A 241 15.85 10.89 -14.10
N ASP A 242 16.49 9.73 -14.10
CA ASP A 242 15.86 8.40 -14.07
C ASP A 242 15.54 7.91 -12.64
N VAL A 243 15.91 8.67 -11.61
CA VAL A 243 15.79 8.25 -10.21
C VAL A 243 14.65 9.00 -9.53
N GLN A 244 13.85 8.24 -8.79
CA GLN A 244 12.65 8.69 -8.10
C GLN A 244 12.60 8.06 -6.70
N VAL A 245 11.90 8.72 -5.77
CA VAL A 245 11.48 8.09 -4.51
C VAL A 245 10.26 7.24 -4.79
N ASN A 246 10.24 5.99 -4.34
CA ASN A 246 9.14 5.07 -4.56
C ASN A 246 8.64 4.49 -3.24
N ILE A 247 7.37 4.07 -3.23
CA ILE A 247 6.78 3.27 -2.16
C ILE A 247 5.82 2.24 -2.72
N ARG A 248 5.83 1.05 -2.10
CA ARG A 248 4.84 -0.01 -2.30
C ARG A 248 4.14 -0.32 -0.98
N PHE A 249 2.81 -0.25 -0.98
CA PHE A 249 2.04 -0.50 0.24
C PHE A 249 0.69 -1.18 -0.05
N GLN A 250 0.42 -2.26 0.67
CA GLN A 250 -0.73 -3.15 0.42
C GLN A 250 -1.88 -2.91 1.40
N ALA A 251 -3.10 -2.98 0.90
CA ALA A 251 -4.35 -2.91 1.66
C ALA A 251 -4.74 -4.27 2.25
N PRO A 252 -5.62 -4.31 3.26
CA PRO A 252 -6.37 -5.52 3.59
C PRO A 252 -7.20 -6.02 2.38
N SER A 253 -7.52 -7.31 2.34
CA SER A 253 -8.25 -7.95 1.23
C SER A 253 -9.32 -8.95 1.67
N CYS A 254 -9.65 -8.97 2.96
CA CYS A 254 -10.71 -9.79 3.52
C CYS A 254 -11.77 -8.89 4.14
N TRP A 255 -13.03 -9.09 3.78
CA TRP A 255 -14.16 -8.24 4.16
C TRP A 255 -15.18 -8.99 5.01
N ASP A 256 -15.79 -8.28 5.95
CA ASP A 256 -16.83 -8.81 6.85
C ASP A 256 -18.12 -9.24 6.13
N GLY A 257 -18.28 -8.83 4.87
CA GLY A 257 -19.44 -9.13 4.04
C GLY A 257 -20.65 -8.23 4.34
N ARG A 258 -20.55 -7.27 5.25
CA ARG A 258 -21.68 -6.53 5.82
C ARG A 258 -21.55 -5.03 5.67
N ASN A 259 -20.38 -4.45 5.91
CA ASN A 259 -20.23 -3.01 6.04
C ASN A 259 -19.33 -2.44 4.93
N LEU A 260 -19.82 -1.46 4.18
CA LEU A 260 -19.01 -0.67 3.24
C LEU A 260 -18.08 0.31 3.95
N ASP A 261 -18.40 0.67 5.19
CA ASP A 261 -17.57 1.47 6.08
C ASP A 261 -17.93 1.18 7.55
N THR A 262 -16.98 1.40 8.46
CA THR A 262 -17.16 1.29 9.92
C THR A 262 -16.69 2.57 10.60
N PRO A 263 -17.04 2.82 11.88
CA PRO A 263 -16.70 4.09 12.54
C PRO A 263 -15.20 4.44 12.62
N ASP A 264 -14.32 3.43 12.50
CA ASP A 264 -12.88 3.58 12.45
C ASP A 264 -12.29 3.51 11.04
N HIS A 265 -13.15 3.38 10.03
CA HIS A 265 -12.87 3.22 8.61
C HIS A 265 -11.95 2.06 8.24
N LYS A 266 -11.89 1.04 9.11
CA LYS A 266 -10.90 -0.04 9.05
C LYS A 266 -11.44 -1.40 9.43
N SER A 267 -12.19 -1.51 10.53
CA SER A 267 -12.58 -2.79 11.15
C SER A 267 -13.49 -3.68 10.33
N HIS A 268 -14.06 -3.21 9.22
CA HIS A 268 -14.77 -4.07 8.28
C HIS A 268 -13.84 -4.81 7.30
N MET A 269 -12.54 -4.49 7.31
CA MET A 269 -11.50 -5.08 6.48
C MET A 269 -10.41 -5.72 7.33
N ALA A 270 -9.85 -6.82 6.84
CA ALA A 270 -8.74 -7.53 7.47
C ALA A 270 -7.68 -7.98 6.45
N TYR A 271 -6.44 -8.08 6.93
CA TYR A 271 -5.39 -8.75 6.18
C TYR A 271 -5.60 -10.28 6.23
N PRO A 272 -5.28 -11.00 5.14
CA PRO A 272 -5.23 -12.45 5.15
C PRO A 272 -4.32 -12.97 6.26
N VAL A 273 -4.67 -14.14 6.80
CA VAL A 273 -3.90 -14.85 7.83
C VAL A 273 -3.43 -16.20 7.29
N VAL A 274 -2.34 -16.71 7.88
CA VAL A 274 -1.86 -18.05 7.54
C VAL A 274 -2.86 -19.09 8.06
N ASN A 275 -3.34 -19.95 7.16
CA ASN A 275 -4.17 -21.09 7.50
C ASN A 275 -3.35 -22.10 8.35
N PRO A 276 -3.75 -22.38 9.60
CA PRO A 276 -2.98 -23.21 10.52
C PRO A 276 -2.56 -24.55 9.93
N GLY A 277 -1.27 -24.87 10.02
CA GLY A 277 -0.71 -26.12 9.49
C GLY A 277 -0.37 -26.12 8.00
N THR A 278 -0.52 -24.97 7.32
CA THR A 278 -0.15 -24.77 5.91
C THR A 278 0.68 -23.48 5.76
N ASN A 279 1.12 -23.18 4.54
CA ASN A 279 1.70 -21.89 4.17
C ASN A 279 0.71 -21.03 3.35
N ASN A 280 -0.58 -21.34 3.42
CA ASN A 280 -1.59 -20.68 2.60
C ASN A 280 -2.16 -19.47 3.35
N ASN A 281 -2.40 -18.39 2.62
CA ASN A 281 -3.12 -17.23 3.12
C ASN A 281 -4.61 -17.44 2.89
N ILE A 282 -5.41 -17.25 3.93
CA ILE A 282 -6.87 -17.31 3.89
C ILE A 282 -7.46 -16.09 4.56
N CYS A 283 -8.72 -15.82 4.28
CA CYS A 283 -9.43 -14.82 5.06
C CYS A 283 -9.76 -15.32 6.47
N PRO A 284 -9.66 -14.44 7.49
CA PRO A 284 -10.19 -14.72 8.83
C PRO A 284 -11.68 -15.06 8.81
N ALA A 285 -12.15 -15.81 9.80
CA ALA A 285 -13.55 -16.26 9.88
C ALA A 285 -14.56 -15.11 10.09
N ASP A 286 -14.12 -14.02 10.71
CA ASP A 286 -14.92 -12.79 10.89
C ASP A 286 -14.89 -11.88 9.66
N HIS A 287 -13.98 -12.11 8.70
CA HIS A 287 -13.86 -11.37 7.45
C HIS A 287 -13.87 -12.32 6.24
N PRO A 288 -14.92 -13.14 6.05
CA PRO A 288 -14.83 -14.32 5.20
C PRO A 288 -14.83 -14.06 3.70
N VAL A 289 -15.07 -12.82 3.26
CA VAL A 289 -15.19 -12.47 1.84
C VAL A 289 -13.85 -12.01 1.30
N ALA A 290 -13.22 -12.81 0.44
CA ALA A 290 -12.01 -12.43 -0.27
C ALA A 290 -12.31 -11.39 -1.36
N LEU A 291 -11.57 -10.30 -1.33
CA LEU A 291 -11.62 -9.19 -2.28
C LEU A 291 -10.22 -8.96 -2.88
N PRO A 292 -10.07 -8.14 -3.93
CA PRO A 292 -8.76 -7.75 -4.42
C PRO A 292 -7.98 -7.02 -3.33
N MET A 293 -6.70 -7.33 -3.20
CA MET A 293 -5.73 -6.54 -2.46
C MET A 293 -5.29 -5.39 -3.34
N ILE A 294 -5.57 -4.17 -2.90
CA ILE A 294 -4.99 -2.97 -3.52
C ILE A 294 -3.52 -2.86 -3.09
N GLU A 295 -2.61 -2.63 -4.04
CA GLU A 295 -1.24 -2.23 -3.76
C GLU A 295 -0.96 -0.91 -4.49
N PHE A 296 -0.68 0.13 -3.73
CA PHE A 296 -0.15 1.38 -4.29
C PHE A 296 1.31 1.16 -4.63
N LYS A 297 1.69 1.40 -5.89
CA LYS A 297 3.08 1.56 -6.31
C LYS A 297 3.25 2.97 -6.86
N MET A 298 3.77 3.84 -6.00
CA MET A 298 3.81 5.28 -6.26
C MET A 298 5.24 5.73 -6.45
N ALA A 299 5.47 6.53 -7.50
CA ALA A 299 6.77 7.08 -7.83
C ALA A 299 6.72 8.62 -7.80
N PHE A 300 7.60 9.21 -7.01
CA PHE A 300 7.70 10.65 -6.78
C PHE A 300 8.96 11.19 -7.47
N PRO A 301 8.85 12.19 -8.36
CA PRO A 301 9.98 12.71 -9.14
C PRO A 301 10.87 13.65 -8.30
N VAL A 302 11.43 13.12 -7.21
CA VAL A 302 12.39 13.78 -6.33
C VAL A 302 13.60 12.86 -6.11
N ASN A 303 14.78 13.46 -6.08
CA ASN A 303 16.09 12.81 -5.87
C ASN A 303 17.10 13.87 -5.39
N GLY A 304 18.35 13.46 -5.16
CA GLY A 304 19.38 14.35 -4.60
C GLY A 304 19.23 14.47 -3.08
N ASP A 305 19.23 15.70 -2.58
CA ASP A 305 19.04 16.03 -1.17
C ASP A 305 17.56 15.84 -0.79
N LEU A 306 17.28 14.85 0.06
CA LEU A 306 15.92 14.54 0.53
C LEU A 306 15.65 15.08 1.95
N SER A 307 16.54 15.91 2.51
CA SER A 307 16.45 16.38 3.90
C SER A 307 15.20 17.22 4.21
N GLN A 308 14.61 17.82 3.18
CA GLN A 308 13.35 18.60 3.28
C GLN A 308 12.13 17.81 2.82
N VAL A 309 12.31 16.55 2.40
CA VAL A 309 11.20 15.71 1.93
C VAL A 309 10.36 15.25 3.11
N ARG A 310 9.05 15.47 3.00
CA ARG A 310 8.06 15.13 4.01
C ARG A 310 6.72 14.78 3.38
N LEU A 311 5.84 14.14 4.14
CA LEU A 311 4.43 14.01 3.78
C LEU A 311 3.64 15.17 4.39
N ALA A 312 2.49 15.50 3.81
CA ALA A 312 1.52 16.41 4.40
C ALA A 312 1.06 15.97 5.79
N SER A 313 1.03 14.65 6.03
CA SER A 313 0.76 14.01 7.31
C SER A 313 1.94 13.98 8.29
N GLY A 314 3.13 14.44 7.88
CA GLY A 314 4.33 14.51 8.71
C GLY A 314 5.50 13.69 8.18
N ALA A 315 6.07 12.84 9.04
CA ALA A 315 7.23 12.01 8.71
C ALA A 315 6.90 10.96 7.62
N SER A 316 7.90 10.36 6.99
CA SER A 316 7.69 9.38 5.90
C SER A 316 6.87 8.16 6.35
N TYR A 317 7.06 7.70 7.59
CA TYR A 317 6.31 6.59 8.16
C TYR A 317 4.86 6.96 8.52
N SER A 318 4.44 8.22 8.38
CA SER A 318 3.01 8.59 8.45
C SER A 318 2.23 8.24 7.17
N PHE A 319 2.89 7.57 6.20
CA PHE A 319 2.26 7.15 4.96
C PHE A 319 1.03 6.27 5.22
N HIS A 320 -0.07 6.68 4.60
CA HIS A 320 -1.31 5.96 4.52
C HIS A 320 -1.90 6.23 3.14
N TYR A 321 -2.94 5.49 2.80
CA TYR A 321 -3.75 5.84 1.66
C TYR A 321 -5.17 5.36 1.88
N ASP A 322 -6.02 5.89 1.03
CA ASP A 322 -7.46 5.79 1.17
C ASP A 322 -8.03 5.35 -0.17
N PHE A 323 -9.08 4.55 -0.08
CA PHE A 323 -9.77 4.03 -1.23
C PHE A 323 -11.27 4.19 -1.04
N PHE A 324 -11.94 4.69 -2.09
CA PHE A 324 -13.39 4.76 -2.16
C PHE A 324 -13.85 4.17 -3.49
N ASN A 325 -14.36 2.94 -3.44
CA ASN A 325 -14.76 2.18 -4.61
C ASN A 325 -15.97 2.82 -5.31
N ALA A 326 -15.75 3.24 -6.55
CA ALA A 326 -16.81 3.66 -7.46
C ALA A 326 -16.59 3.10 -8.87
N TRP A 327 -15.96 1.94 -9.00
CA TRP A 327 -15.94 1.17 -10.25
C TRP A 327 -17.36 0.91 -10.80
N ASP A 328 -17.53 0.99 -12.12
CA ASP A 328 -18.64 0.34 -12.81
C ASP A 328 -18.63 -1.16 -12.48
N ALA A 329 -19.73 -1.65 -11.89
CA ALA A 329 -19.75 -2.98 -11.30
C ALA A 329 -19.57 -4.10 -12.33
N PRO A 330 -20.24 -4.07 -13.51
CA PRO A 330 -19.95 -5.02 -14.58
C PRO A 330 -18.50 -5.00 -15.06
N THR A 331 -17.89 -3.81 -15.17
CA THR A 331 -16.49 -3.69 -15.59
C THR A 331 -15.55 -4.30 -14.57
N LEU A 332 -15.73 -4.01 -13.27
CA LEU A 332 -14.89 -4.58 -12.22
C LEU A 332 -15.06 -6.10 -12.11
N ASP A 333 -16.30 -6.61 -12.25
CA ASP A 333 -16.57 -8.05 -12.25
C ASP A 333 -15.84 -8.75 -13.40
N ALA A 334 -15.86 -8.18 -14.61
CA ALA A 334 -15.11 -8.71 -15.75
C ALA A 334 -13.59 -8.71 -15.51
N MET A 335 -13.04 -7.61 -14.97
CA MET A 335 -11.62 -7.50 -14.67
C MET A 335 -11.17 -8.50 -13.60
N VAL A 336 -11.93 -8.64 -12.50
CA VAL A 336 -11.63 -9.60 -11.43
C VAL A 336 -11.76 -11.04 -11.94
N GLY A 337 -12.85 -11.35 -12.64
CA GLY A 337 -13.12 -12.68 -13.19
C GLY A 337 -12.07 -13.13 -14.20
N HIS A 338 -11.68 -12.24 -15.11
CA HIS A 338 -10.70 -12.54 -16.14
C HIS A 338 -9.27 -12.58 -15.60
N CYS A 339 -8.86 -11.56 -14.83
CA CYS A 339 -7.46 -11.37 -14.48
C CYS A 339 -7.06 -12.05 -13.18
N ILE A 340 -7.85 -11.88 -12.11
CA ILE A 340 -7.53 -12.46 -10.80
C ILE A 340 -7.96 -13.91 -10.79
N VAL A 341 -9.25 -14.19 -10.97
CA VAL A 341 -9.79 -15.55 -10.95
C VAL A 341 -9.24 -16.39 -12.12
N GLY A 342 -8.98 -15.76 -13.28
CA GLY A 342 -8.33 -16.42 -14.42
C GLY A 342 -6.82 -16.65 -14.25
N GLY A 343 -6.17 -16.08 -13.22
CA GLY A 343 -4.75 -16.28 -12.91
C GLY A 343 -3.80 -15.66 -13.93
N LEU A 344 -4.05 -14.41 -14.34
CA LEU A 344 -3.32 -13.68 -15.37
C LEU A 344 -2.57 -12.48 -14.79
N GLN A 345 -1.62 -11.94 -15.57
CA GLN A 345 -0.96 -10.66 -15.31
C GLN A 345 -1.50 -9.59 -16.26
N CYS A 346 -2.64 -9.02 -15.92
CA CYS A 346 -3.30 -8.08 -16.81
C CYS A 346 -2.75 -6.66 -16.70
N ASP A 347 -2.72 -5.96 -17.83
CA ASP A 347 -2.71 -4.50 -17.86
C ASP A 347 -4.12 -3.91 -17.55
N ALA A 348 -4.27 -2.59 -17.71
CA ALA A 348 -5.53 -1.90 -17.43
C ALA A 348 -6.69 -2.26 -18.37
N ARG A 349 -6.41 -2.92 -19.50
CA ARG A 349 -7.43 -3.44 -20.43
C ARG A 349 -7.91 -4.83 -20.00
N GLY A 350 -7.22 -5.45 -19.04
CA GLY A 350 -7.41 -6.85 -18.75
C GLY A 350 -6.70 -7.77 -19.74
N TYR A 351 -5.64 -7.29 -20.42
CA TYR A 351 -4.85 -8.08 -21.37
C TYR A 351 -3.54 -8.55 -20.73
N ASP A 352 -3.24 -9.84 -20.86
CA ASP A 352 -1.97 -10.43 -20.42
C ASP A 352 -1.04 -10.61 -21.63
N GLN A 353 0.06 -9.86 -21.66
CA GLN A 353 1.04 -9.90 -22.75
C GLN A 353 1.74 -11.26 -22.86
N THR A 354 1.79 -12.02 -21.77
CA THR A 354 2.42 -13.35 -21.71
C THR A 354 1.45 -14.49 -22.05
N HIS A 355 0.13 -14.22 -22.02
CA HIS A 355 -0.95 -15.17 -22.37
C HIS A 355 -1.94 -14.53 -23.37
N PRO A 356 -1.50 -14.13 -24.57
CA PRO A 356 -2.34 -13.46 -25.56
C PRO A 356 -3.56 -14.28 -25.99
N GLU A 357 -3.49 -15.61 -25.89
CA GLU A 357 -4.57 -16.54 -26.20
C GLU A 357 -5.78 -16.41 -25.26
N ALA A 358 -5.60 -15.84 -24.07
CA ALA A 358 -6.69 -15.58 -23.13
C ALA A 358 -7.58 -14.40 -23.59
N GLY A 359 -7.08 -13.54 -24.50
CA GLY A 359 -7.76 -12.32 -24.89
C GLY A 359 -7.68 -11.23 -23.81
N ALA A 360 -8.60 -10.27 -23.88
CA ALA A 360 -8.68 -9.15 -22.93
C ALA A 360 -10.07 -9.09 -22.32
N ALA A 361 -10.16 -8.66 -21.06
CA ALA A 361 -11.44 -8.40 -20.40
C ALA A 361 -12.22 -7.25 -21.08
N LEU A 362 -11.50 -6.24 -21.59
CA LEU A 362 -12.05 -5.04 -22.19
C LEU A 362 -11.62 -4.89 -23.67
N ASN A 363 -12.40 -4.13 -24.44
CA ASN A 363 -12.09 -3.78 -25.84
C ASN A 363 -10.92 -2.77 -25.92
N GLU A 364 -10.49 -2.36 -27.13
CA GLU A 364 -9.40 -1.40 -27.32
C GLU A 364 -9.67 0.01 -26.76
N HIS A 365 -10.91 0.30 -26.39
CA HIS A 365 -11.34 1.54 -25.74
C HIS A 365 -11.48 1.38 -24.21
N TYR A 366 -11.05 0.25 -23.65
CA TYR A 366 -11.15 -0.08 -22.22
C TYR A 366 -12.59 -0.12 -21.72
N GLU A 367 -13.51 -0.50 -22.60
CA GLU A 367 -14.93 -0.71 -22.29
C GLU A 367 -15.28 -2.20 -22.41
N LEU A 368 -16.39 -2.61 -21.82
CA LEU A 368 -16.88 -3.97 -21.98
C LEU A 368 -17.20 -4.27 -23.47
N PRO A 369 -16.90 -5.48 -23.97
CA PRO A 369 -17.15 -5.87 -25.36
C PRO A 369 -18.61 -5.85 -25.83
#